data_AF-A0A927G2B0-F1
#
_entry.id   AF-A0A927G2B0-F1
#
_cell.length_a   1.000
_cell.length_b   1.000
_cell.length_c   1.000
_cell.angle_alpha   90.00
_cell.angle_beta   90.00
_cell.angle_gamma   90.00
#
_symmetry.space_group_name_H-M   'P 1'
#
loop_
_entity.id
_entity.type
_entity.pdbx_description
1 polymer ?
#
loop_
_entity_poly.entity_id
_entity_poly.type
_entity_poly.pdbx_seq_one_letter_code
_entity_poly.pdbx_strand_id
1 'polypeptide(L)'
;MIHTFEMMMLVAYYDIQHLFSMYGINLNKYEHFGAAVKQLNKEIKKNFDAYAVTWISCQASGEWNLHVKIDIVKMLDKGEILEEDYDLVESDIRKFLIHHFGHSLYFDSHTLKRIDYKLDFYVPNSKDRELLFFLLEKYTAKYGYKEKIKWGKDENDNPFKYETSQYHKSKSVELVIYDKEEERIAKGEEIQPYDKGRVRYELRLKNSHLNSMKRKDKGKGRPKELRSYFLYHLWKEYMEKHVLPIVHQGDYYKITEAEKIIENSHFSKKKKNDLRAFLVQISKGSIDTPKKHMSPPTYRKYLQDLASIGVSPILIPKNRTDFPNCLKNPFKI
;
A
#
# COMPACT_ATOMS: atom_id res chain seq x y z
N MET A 1 -10.02 -0.95 4.51
CA MET A 1 -9.40 -2.19 4.00
C MET A 1 -8.76 -2.03 2.62
N ILE A 2 -9.51 -1.72 1.56
CA ILE A 2 -9.00 -1.61 0.18
C ILE A 2 -9.06 -0.14 -0.27
N HIS A 3 -8.11 0.27 -1.10
CA HIS A 3 -8.07 1.57 -1.76
C HIS A 3 -8.51 1.42 -3.22
N THR A 4 -7.76 0.66 -4.01
CA THR A 4 -8.03 0.44 -5.43
C THR A 4 -7.78 -1.00 -5.83
N PHE A 5 -8.31 -1.42 -6.96
CA PHE A 5 -7.95 -2.69 -7.59
C PHE A 5 -8.01 -2.58 -9.12
N GLU A 6 -7.43 -3.55 -9.80
CA GLU A 6 -7.47 -3.66 -11.26
C GLU A 6 -7.99 -5.04 -11.64
N MET A 7 -8.98 -5.08 -12.52
CA MET A 7 -9.53 -6.30 -13.09
C MET A 7 -9.37 -6.32 -14.60
N MET A 8 -9.26 -7.52 -15.15
CA MET A 8 -9.32 -7.78 -16.57
C MET A 8 -10.58 -8.58 -16.88
N MET A 9 -11.26 -8.18 -17.94
CA MET A 9 -12.41 -8.89 -18.50
C MET A 9 -12.10 -9.28 -19.94
N LEU A 10 -12.56 -10.46 -20.33
CA LEU A 10 -12.57 -10.88 -21.73
C LEU A 10 -13.89 -10.40 -22.33
N VAL A 11 -13.79 -9.47 -23.28
CA VAL A 11 -14.94 -8.83 -23.92
C VAL A 11 -14.92 -9.09 -25.41
N ALA A 12 -16.10 -9.14 -26.01
CA ALA A 12 -16.23 -9.33 -27.45
C ALA A 12 -15.73 -8.09 -28.21
N TYR A 13 -15.29 -8.30 -29.45
CA TYR A 13 -14.81 -7.21 -30.30
C TYR A 13 -15.89 -6.15 -30.55
N TYR A 14 -17.13 -6.56 -30.79
CA TYR A 14 -18.24 -5.62 -31.04
C TYR A 14 -18.52 -4.72 -29.83
N ASP A 15 -18.34 -5.24 -28.61
CA ASP A 15 -18.50 -4.45 -27.38
C ASP A 15 -17.38 -3.42 -27.21
N ILE A 16 -16.15 -3.75 -27.61
CA ILE A 16 -15.06 -2.76 -27.66
C ILE A 16 -15.40 -1.66 -28.67
N GLN A 17 -15.86 -2.01 -29.88
CA GLN A 17 -16.25 -1.02 -30.88
C GLN A 17 -17.40 -0.14 -30.39
N HIS A 18 -18.42 -0.75 -29.76
CA HIS A 18 -19.55 -0.05 -29.18
C HIS A 18 -19.10 0.92 -28.08
N LEU A 19 -18.21 0.49 -27.18
CA LEU A 19 -17.64 1.33 -26.13
C LEU A 19 -16.95 2.58 -26.72
N PHE A 20 -16.10 2.42 -27.74
CA PHE A 20 -15.47 3.59 -28.39
C PHE A 20 -16.50 4.49 -29.08
N SER A 21 -17.49 3.91 -29.76
CA SER A 21 -18.56 4.64 -30.44
C SER A 21 -19.42 5.45 -29.47
N MET A 22 -19.75 4.90 -28.31
CA MET A 22 -20.53 5.55 -27.25
C MET A 22 -19.90 6.88 -26.80
N TYR A 23 -18.57 6.96 -26.81
CA TYR A 23 -17.82 8.17 -26.47
C TYR A 23 -17.38 9.00 -27.70
N GLY A 24 -17.92 8.71 -28.89
CA GLY A 24 -17.62 9.45 -30.12
C GLY A 24 -16.19 9.30 -30.62
N ILE A 25 -15.49 8.23 -30.23
CA ILE A 25 -14.07 8.02 -30.53
C ILE A 25 -13.95 7.21 -31.81
N ASN A 26 -13.53 7.87 -32.89
CA ASN A 26 -13.24 7.22 -34.15
C ASN A 26 -11.83 6.60 -34.11
N LEU A 27 -11.76 5.27 -34.01
CA LEU A 27 -10.50 4.51 -33.96
C LEU A 27 -9.58 4.78 -35.15
N ASN A 28 -10.12 5.07 -36.34
CA ASN A 28 -9.33 5.32 -37.55
C ASN A 28 -8.56 6.65 -37.49
N LYS A 29 -8.90 7.55 -36.55
CA LYS A 29 -8.18 8.82 -36.34
C LYS A 29 -6.89 8.67 -35.53
N TYR A 30 -6.61 7.48 -35.01
CA TYR A 30 -5.46 7.23 -34.15
C TYR A 30 -4.46 6.31 -34.85
N GLU A 31 -3.24 6.81 -35.03
CA GLU A 31 -2.11 6.01 -35.53
C GLU A 31 -1.74 4.87 -34.57
N HIS A 32 -1.98 5.08 -33.27
CA HIS A 32 -1.71 4.09 -32.23
C HIS A 32 -2.95 3.85 -31.38
N PHE A 33 -3.37 2.59 -31.27
CA PHE A 33 -4.54 2.19 -30.49
C PHE A 33 -4.46 2.66 -29.01
N GLY A 34 -3.26 2.68 -28.43
CA GLY A 34 -3.05 3.21 -27.07
C GLY A 34 -3.44 4.68 -26.89
N ALA A 35 -3.36 5.51 -27.94
CA ALA A 35 -3.82 6.90 -27.90
C ALA A 35 -5.37 6.98 -27.87
N ALA A 36 -6.05 6.09 -28.61
CA ALA A 36 -7.50 5.97 -28.53
C ALA A 36 -7.94 5.54 -27.12
N VAL A 37 -7.26 4.57 -26.51
CA VAL A 37 -7.54 4.12 -25.12
C VAL A 37 -7.35 5.28 -24.12
N LYS A 38 -6.31 6.10 -24.29
CA LYS A 38 -6.11 7.30 -23.45
C LYS A 38 -7.26 8.29 -23.58
N GLN A 39 -7.74 8.53 -24.79
CA GLN A 39 -8.90 9.40 -25.02
C GLN A 39 -10.17 8.81 -24.40
N LEU A 40 -10.42 7.51 -24.58
CA LEU A 40 -11.55 6.80 -23.98
C LEU A 40 -11.55 6.94 -22.46
N ASN A 41 -10.41 6.70 -21.83
CA ASN A 41 -10.27 6.86 -20.39
C ASN A 41 -10.51 8.30 -19.92
N LYS A 42 -10.12 9.31 -20.71
CA LYS A 42 -10.42 10.72 -20.41
C LYS A 42 -11.91 11.01 -20.45
N GLU A 43 -12.63 10.46 -21.43
CA GLU A 43 -14.07 10.65 -21.58
C GLU A 43 -14.87 9.89 -20.51
N ILE A 44 -14.53 8.63 -20.23
CA ILE A 44 -15.14 7.83 -19.15
C ILE A 44 -15.03 8.56 -17.81
N LYS A 45 -13.85 9.09 -17.47
CA LYS A 45 -13.61 9.79 -16.21
C LYS A 45 -14.46 11.03 -15.97
N LYS A 46 -15.10 11.59 -17.00
CA LYS A 46 -16.01 12.74 -16.82
C LYS A 46 -17.30 12.34 -16.10
N ASN A 47 -17.77 11.10 -16.33
CA ASN A 47 -19.04 10.59 -15.76
C ASN A 47 -18.82 9.45 -14.76
N PHE A 48 -17.67 8.78 -14.83
CA PHE A 48 -17.30 7.62 -14.01
C PHE A 48 -15.88 7.79 -13.48
N ASP A 49 -15.66 8.79 -12.62
CA ASP A 49 -14.33 9.21 -12.16
C ASP A 49 -13.61 8.17 -11.25
N ALA A 50 -14.38 7.26 -10.65
CA ALA A 50 -13.91 6.07 -9.94
C ALA A 50 -13.34 4.97 -10.87
N TYR A 51 -13.65 5.03 -12.16
CA TYR A 51 -13.25 4.05 -13.15
C TYR A 51 -12.12 4.59 -14.04
N ALA A 52 -11.19 3.71 -14.38
CA ALA A 52 -10.15 4.01 -15.36
C ALA A 52 -9.90 2.81 -16.26
N VAL A 53 -10.09 2.98 -17.56
CA VAL A 53 -9.67 2.00 -18.56
C VAL A 53 -8.17 2.17 -18.75
N THR A 54 -7.39 1.21 -18.20
CA THR A 54 -5.93 1.31 -18.17
C THR A 54 -5.29 0.72 -19.41
N TRP A 55 -5.90 -0.31 -19.99
CA TRP A 55 -5.35 -1.02 -21.13
C TRP A 55 -6.44 -1.81 -21.87
N ILE A 56 -6.34 -1.86 -23.20
CA ILE A 56 -7.17 -2.72 -24.04
C ILE A 56 -6.24 -3.45 -25.03
N SER A 57 -6.43 -4.76 -25.22
CA SER A 57 -5.64 -5.53 -26.19
C SER A 57 -6.39 -6.73 -26.73
N CYS A 58 -6.15 -7.05 -28.01
CA CYS A 58 -6.71 -8.23 -28.66
C CYS A 58 -5.89 -9.49 -28.33
N GLN A 59 -6.56 -10.63 -28.15
CA GLN A 59 -5.97 -11.95 -28.08
C GLN A 59 -5.94 -12.62 -29.46
N ALA A 60 -5.05 -13.60 -29.63
CA ALA A 60 -5.02 -14.40 -30.85
C ALA A 60 -6.35 -15.15 -31.13
N SER A 61 -7.16 -15.41 -30.09
CA SER A 61 -8.50 -16.01 -30.19
C SER A 61 -9.56 -15.06 -30.77
N GLY A 62 -9.27 -13.77 -30.92
CA GLY A 62 -10.23 -12.74 -31.32
C GLY A 62 -10.98 -12.07 -30.15
N GLU A 63 -10.83 -12.57 -28.92
CA GLU A 63 -11.34 -11.93 -27.71
C GLU A 63 -10.46 -10.73 -27.30
N TRP A 64 -11.05 -9.77 -26.59
CA TRP A 64 -10.34 -8.57 -26.15
C TRP A 64 -10.20 -8.53 -24.64
N ASN A 65 -8.97 -8.30 -24.17
CA ASN A 65 -8.72 -7.98 -22.77
C ASN A 65 -9.05 -6.51 -22.54
N LEU A 66 -10.06 -6.24 -21.72
CA LEU A 66 -10.36 -4.92 -21.17
C LEU A 66 -9.84 -4.86 -19.73
N HIS A 67 -8.86 -3.99 -19.47
CA HIS A 67 -8.36 -3.73 -18.13
C HIS A 67 -8.99 -2.47 -17.56
N VAL A 68 -9.61 -2.63 -16.38
CA VAL A 68 -10.26 -1.54 -15.65
C VAL A 68 -9.67 -1.46 -14.26
N LYS A 69 -9.16 -0.29 -13.90
CA LYS A 69 -8.79 0.07 -12.54
C LYS A 69 -9.96 0.79 -11.89
N ILE A 70 -10.27 0.41 -10.66
CA ILE A 70 -11.39 0.93 -9.87
C ILE A 70 -10.85 1.52 -8.57
N ASP A 71 -11.26 2.75 -8.26
CA ASP A 71 -11.01 3.43 -7.00
C ASP A 71 -12.27 3.34 -6.11
N ILE A 72 -12.24 2.44 -5.13
CA ILE A 72 -13.41 2.16 -4.29
C ILE A 72 -13.72 3.35 -3.37
N VAL A 73 -12.69 4.10 -2.95
CA VAL A 73 -12.86 5.27 -2.08
C VAL A 73 -13.70 6.33 -2.80
N LYS A 74 -13.44 6.55 -4.09
CA LYS A 74 -14.26 7.45 -4.93
C LYS A 74 -15.64 6.88 -5.21
N MET A 75 -15.71 5.60 -5.59
CA MET A 75 -16.97 4.91 -5.90
C MET A 75 -18.00 5.03 -4.78
N LEU A 76 -17.55 4.85 -3.53
CA LEU A 76 -18.44 4.85 -2.36
C LEU A 76 -18.40 6.17 -1.57
N ASP A 77 -17.67 7.16 -2.08
CA ASP A 77 -17.42 8.46 -1.43
C ASP A 77 -17.09 8.33 0.07
N LYS A 78 -16.15 7.43 0.39
CA LYS A 78 -15.81 7.16 1.79
C LYS A 78 -14.38 6.72 2.02
N GLY A 79 -13.83 7.20 3.13
CA GLY A 79 -12.46 6.91 3.56
C GLY A 79 -12.26 5.48 4.06
N GLU A 80 -13.26 4.85 4.69
CA GLU A 80 -13.12 3.51 5.25
C GLU A 80 -13.94 2.50 4.43
N ILE A 81 -13.24 1.50 3.89
CA ILE A 81 -13.83 0.38 3.14
C ILE A 81 -13.78 -0.87 4.02
N LEU A 82 -14.94 -1.43 4.33
CA LEU A 82 -15.13 -2.64 5.13
C LEU A 82 -15.45 -3.84 4.24
N GLU A 83 -15.56 -5.03 4.81
CA GLU A 83 -15.88 -6.25 4.04
C GLU A 83 -17.34 -6.24 3.57
N GLU A 84 -18.24 -5.71 4.39
CA GLU A 84 -19.69 -5.59 4.14
C GLU A 84 -20.01 -4.69 2.94
N ASP A 85 -19.04 -3.89 2.50
CA ASP A 85 -19.17 -3.00 1.34
C ASP A 85 -19.10 -3.73 0.01
N TYR A 86 -18.71 -5.02 0.03
CA TYR A 86 -18.50 -5.80 -1.18
C TYR A 86 -19.72 -5.77 -2.11
N ASP A 87 -20.93 -5.93 -1.58
CA ASP A 87 -22.15 -5.98 -2.38
C ASP A 87 -22.45 -4.63 -3.08
N LEU A 88 -22.11 -3.50 -2.42
CA LEU A 88 -22.22 -2.17 -3.03
C LEU A 88 -21.20 -2.01 -4.16
N VAL A 89 -19.96 -2.44 -3.94
CA VAL A 89 -18.90 -2.40 -4.95
C VAL A 89 -19.26 -3.27 -6.16
N GLU A 90 -19.72 -4.50 -5.93
CA GLU A 90 -20.16 -5.38 -7.00
C GLU A 90 -21.34 -4.78 -7.77
N SER A 91 -22.35 -4.25 -7.06
CA SER A 91 -23.52 -3.62 -7.69
C SER A 91 -23.12 -2.46 -8.60
N ASP A 92 -22.20 -1.59 -8.15
CA ASP A 92 -21.74 -0.45 -8.94
C ASP A 92 -21.00 -0.88 -10.21
N ILE A 93 -20.10 -1.87 -10.10
CA ILE A 93 -19.40 -2.45 -11.25
C ILE A 93 -20.38 -3.07 -12.24
N ARG A 94 -21.39 -3.81 -11.75
CA ARG A 94 -22.40 -4.39 -12.63
C ARG A 94 -23.22 -3.31 -13.34
N LYS A 95 -23.56 -2.20 -12.69
CA LYS A 95 -24.22 -1.04 -13.32
C LYS A 95 -23.33 -0.40 -14.38
N PHE A 96 -22.05 -0.21 -14.08
CA PHE A 96 -21.07 0.26 -15.07
C PHE A 96 -21.02 -0.64 -16.29
N LEU A 97 -21.01 -1.97 -16.12
CA LEU A 97 -21.00 -2.91 -17.24
C LEU A 97 -22.31 -2.89 -18.03
N ILE A 98 -23.47 -2.86 -17.35
CA ILE A 98 -24.78 -2.77 -18.02
C ILE A 98 -24.89 -1.48 -18.83
N HIS A 99 -24.40 -0.36 -18.31
CA HIS A 99 -24.40 0.91 -19.05
C HIS A 99 -23.60 0.81 -20.36
N HIS A 100 -22.42 0.17 -20.32
CA HIS A 100 -21.50 0.14 -21.46
C HIS A 100 -21.74 -1.03 -22.43
N PHE A 101 -22.35 -2.13 -21.99
CA PHE A 101 -22.46 -3.38 -22.75
C PHE A 101 -23.87 -3.99 -22.76
N GLY A 102 -24.83 -3.38 -22.04
CA GLY A 102 -26.19 -3.91 -21.92
C GLY A 102 -26.33 -5.14 -21.01
N HIS A 103 -25.23 -5.65 -20.43
CA HIS A 103 -25.24 -6.78 -19.50
C HIS A 103 -24.08 -6.69 -18.49
N SER A 104 -24.10 -7.50 -17.43
CA SER A 104 -23.03 -7.57 -16.42
C SER A 104 -22.23 -8.87 -16.38
N LEU A 105 -22.46 -9.79 -17.33
CA LEU A 105 -21.81 -11.11 -17.40
C LEU A 105 -20.27 -11.08 -17.39
N TYR A 106 -19.66 -9.98 -17.87
CA TYR A 106 -18.20 -9.82 -17.81
C TYR A 106 -17.65 -9.71 -16.39
N PHE A 107 -18.48 -9.35 -15.41
CA PHE A 107 -18.11 -9.45 -14.01
C PHE A 107 -17.95 -10.90 -13.59
N ASP A 108 -18.79 -11.83 -14.03
CA ASP A 108 -18.75 -13.22 -13.53
C ASP A 108 -17.50 -13.99 -13.99
N SER A 109 -16.86 -13.53 -15.08
CA SER A 109 -15.63 -14.10 -15.64
C SER A 109 -14.38 -13.23 -15.41
N HIS A 110 -14.47 -12.18 -14.58
CA HIS A 110 -13.37 -11.27 -14.37
C HIS A 110 -12.14 -11.94 -13.75
N THR A 111 -10.97 -11.37 -14.01
CA THR A 111 -9.71 -11.76 -13.37
C THR A 111 -9.05 -10.55 -12.72
N LEU A 112 -8.92 -10.59 -11.40
CA LEU A 112 -8.15 -9.63 -10.62
C LEU A 112 -6.67 -9.63 -11.08
N LYS A 113 -6.14 -8.46 -11.43
CA LYS A 113 -4.75 -8.25 -11.84
C LYS A 113 -3.94 -7.53 -10.77
N ARG A 114 -4.59 -6.72 -9.94
CA ARG A 114 -3.96 -6.01 -8.82
C ARG A 114 -4.99 -5.69 -7.75
N ILE A 115 -4.57 -5.67 -6.49
CA ILE A 115 -5.36 -5.12 -5.39
C ILE A 115 -4.46 -4.35 -4.43
N ASP A 116 -4.90 -3.16 -4.05
CA ASP A 116 -4.18 -2.25 -3.19
C ASP A 116 -4.94 -2.13 -1.86
N TYR A 117 -4.45 -2.85 -0.85
CA TYR A 117 -4.94 -2.70 0.51
C TYR A 117 -4.39 -1.42 1.14
N LYS A 118 -5.13 -0.86 2.09
CA LYS A 118 -4.70 0.30 2.87
C LYS A 118 -5.00 0.17 4.35
N LEU A 119 -4.22 0.92 5.13
CA LEU A 119 -4.41 1.16 6.55
C LEU A 119 -4.05 2.63 6.83
N ASP A 120 -5.02 3.40 7.30
CA ASP A 120 -4.90 4.85 7.50
C ASP A 120 -4.83 5.16 8.99
N PHE A 121 -3.86 5.99 9.39
CA PHE A 121 -3.70 6.43 10.78
C PHE A 121 -3.82 7.93 10.90
N TYR A 122 -4.53 8.38 11.92
CA TYR A 122 -4.64 9.81 12.22
C TYR A 122 -3.44 10.29 13.02
N VAL A 123 -2.65 11.17 12.42
CA VAL A 123 -1.51 11.86 13.03
C VAL A 123 -1.69 13.35 12.72
N PRO A 124 -2.52 14.09 13.49
CA PRO A 124 -2.93 15.46 13.13
C PRO A 124 -1.77 16.46 13.12
N ASN A 125 -0.81 16.28 14.02
CA ASN A 125 0.34 17.16 14.13
C ASN A 125 1.35 16.87 13.01
N SER A 126 1.62 17.86 12.17
CA SER A 126 2.58 17.74 11.06
C SER A 126 4.00 17.45 11.53
N LYS A 127 4.41 17.96 12.71
CA LYS A 127 5.73 17.66 13.28
C LYS A 127 5.87 16.21 13.72
N ASP A 128 4.78 15.59 14.18
CA ASP A 128 4.78 14.17 14.50
C ASP A 128 4.85 13.31 13.24
N ARG A 129 4.23 13.75 12.13
CA ARG A 129 4.37 13.10 10.81
C ARG A 129 5.80 13.24 10.28
N GLU A 130 6.40 14.43 10.37
CA GLU A 130 7.80 14.67 10.01
C GLU A 130 8.74 13.74 10.80
N LEU A 131 8.56 13.66 12.12
CA LEU A 131 9.31 12.74 12.98
C LEU A 131 9.10 11.29 12.55
N LEU A 132 7.86 10.87 12.28
CA LEU A 132 7.58 9.51 11.84
C LEU A 132 8.35 9.15 10.56
N PHE A 133 8.33 10.01 9.55
CA PHE A 133 9.07 9.74 8.30
C PHE A 133 10.59 9.75 8.51
N PHE A 134 11.09 10.61 9.40
CA PHE A 134 12.49 10.59 9.82
C PHE A 134 12.87 9.26 10.50
N LEU A 135 12.01 8.73 11.37
CA LEU A 135 12.23 7.43 12.02
C LEU A 135 12.11 6.26 11.04
N LEU A 136 11.18 6.36 10.07
CA LEU A 136 10.96 5.35 9.05
C LEU A 136 12.23 5.06 8.22
N GLU A 137 13.10 6.04 8.06
CA GLU A 137 14.38 5.90 7.35
C GLU A 137 15.33 4.89 8.00
N LYS A 138 15.29 4.77 9.34
CA LYS A 138 16.16 3.85 10.08
C LYS A 138 15.70 2.39 9.99
N TYR A 139 14.55 2.11 9.40
CA TYR A 139 14.10 0.73 9.20
C TYR A 139 14.86 0.02 8.08
N THR A 140 14.59 -1.28 8.00
CA THR A 140 15.35 -2.23 7.17
C THR A 140 15.47 -1.75 5.73
N ALA A 141 16.67 -1.85 5.16
CA ALA A 141 16.87 -1.57 3.75
C ALA A 141 16.24 -2.66 2.85
N LYS A 142 16.10 -3.88 3.39
CA LYS A 142 15.59 -5.04 2.64
C LYS A 142 14.78 -5.97 3.52
N TYR A 143 13.63 -6.42 3.03
CA TYR A 143 12.84 -7.47 3.67
C TYR A 143 12.32 -8.47 2.63
N GLY A 144 12.79 -9.71 2.70
CA GLY A 144 12.63 -10.69 1.64
C GLY A 144 13.17 -10.14 0.31
N TYR A 145 12.34 -10.14 -0.73
CA TYR A 145 12.66 -9.55 -2.03
C TYR A 145 12.30 -8.06 -2.16
N LYS A 146 11.85 -7.41 -1.08
CA LYS A 146 11.48 -5.99 -1.11
C LYS A 146 12.68 -5.13 -0.77
N GLU A 147 12.94 -4.13 -1.60
CA GLU A 147 14.01 -3.18 -1.40
C GLU A 147 13.42 -1.80 -1.07
N LYS A 148 14.05 -1.12 -0.10
CA LYS A 148 13.65 0.20 0.35
C LYS A 148 13.99 1.23 -0.73
N ILE A 149 13.02 2.07 -1.10
CA ILE A 149 13.23 3.19 -2.04
C ILE A 149 12.83 4.48 -1.34
N LYS A 150 13.75 5.45 -1.33
CA LYS A 150 13.61 6.78 -0.70
C LYS A 150 14.06 7.91 -1.65
N TRP A 151 14.49 7.57 -2.86
CA TRP A 151 14.98 8.52 -3.85
C TRP A 151 14.23 8.32 -5.17
N GLY A 152 13.91 9.44 -5.81
CA GLY A 152 13.31 9.52 -7.13
C GLY A 152 14.15 10.36 -8.07
N LYS A 153 13.61 10.64 -9.24
CA LYS A 153 14.17 11.54 -10.24
C LYS A 153 13.11 12.56 -10.63
N ASP A 154 13.47 13.84 -10.67
CA ASP A 154 12.57 14.89 -11.12
C ASP A 154 12.42 14.87 -12.66
N GLU A 155 11.69 15.82 -13.22
CA GLU A 155 11.49 15.96 -14.67
C GLU A 155 12.79 16.19 -15.46
N ASN A 156 13.85 16.65 -14.79
CA ASN A 156 15.18 16.90 -15.34
C ASN A 156 16.17 15.78 -15.00
N ASP A 157 15.68 14.62 -14.53
CA ASP A 157 16.47 13.46 -14.12
C ASP A 157 17.36 13.66 -12.86
N ASN A 158 17.17 14.77 -12.13
CA ASN A 158 17.93 15.03 -10.90
C ASN A 158 17.41 14.14 -9.76
N PRO A 159 18.31 13.54 -8.96
CA PRO A 159 17.89 12.73 -7.82
C PRO A 159 17.28 13.62 -6.74
N PHE A 160 16.11 13.25 -6.25
CA PHE A 160 15.48 13.91 -5.10
C PHE A 160 15.04 12.90 -4.06
N LYS A 161 15.03 13.32 -2.79
CA LYS A 161 14.62 12.47 -1.66
C LYS A 161 13.13 12.59 -1.41
N TYR A 162 12.47 11.45 -1.19
CA TYR A 162 11.08 11.42 -0.75
C TYR A 162 11.01 11.70 0.75
N GLU A 163 10.71 12.94 1.15
CA GLU A 163 10.62 13.31 2.56
C GLU A 163 9.39 12.69 3.24
N THR A 164 8.23 12.77 2.59
CA THR A 164 6.92 12.38 3.15
C THR A 164 6.45 10.99 2.69
N SER A 165 7.34 10.19 2.09
CA SER A 165 7.01 8.82 1.71
C SER A 165 8.19 7.85 1.79
N GLN A 166 7.89 6.56 1.88
CA GLN A 166 8.84 5.46 1.85
C GLN A 166 8.21 4.25 1.17
N TYR A 167 9.01 3.56 0.36
CA TYR A 167 8.58 2.37 -0.37
C TYR A 167 9.42 1.17 0.05
N HIS A 168 8.80 -0.02 0.06
CA HIS A 168 9.47 -1.31 0.04
C HIS A 168 8.89 -2.16 -1.08
N LYS A 169 9.63 -2.28 -2.18
CA LYS A 169 9.10 -2.79 -3.45
C LYS A 169 9.77 -4.09 -3.87
N SER A 170 8.95 -5.04 -4.34
CA SER A 170 9.39 -6.17 -5.16
C SER A 170 8.56 -6.25 -6.46
N LYS A 171 8.87 -7.24 -7.31
CA LYS A 171 8.08 -7.56 -8.52
C LYS A 171 6.65 -8.02 -8.21
N SER A 172 6.39 -8.54 -7.00
CA SER A 172 5.12 -9.16 -6.64
C SER A 172 4.29 -8.37 -5.64
N VAL A 173 4.93 -7.69 -4.70
CA VAL A 173 4.24 -6.97 -3.64
C VAL A 173 5.02 -5.71 -3.28
N GLU A 174 4.31 -4.60 -3.14
CA GLU A 174 4.87 -3.28 -2.85
C GLU A 174 4.16 -2.68 -1.64
N LEU A 175 4.94 -2.26 -0.64
CA LEU A 175 4.45 -1.46 0.48
C LEU A 175 4.84 0.00 0.22
N VAL A 176 3.89 0.91 0.39
CA VAL A 176 4.09 2.36 0.34
C VAL A 176 3.57 2.96 1.62
N ILE A 177 4.39 3.75 2.30
CA ILE A 177 4.00 4.51 3.48
C ILE A 177 4.13 5.98 3.12
N TYR A 178 3.07 6.78 3.27
CA TYR A 178 3.09 8.18 2.85
C TYR A 178 2.14 9.05 3.65
N ASP A 179 2.48 10.33 3.76
CA ASP A 179 1.58 11.37 4.24
C ASP A 179 0.53 11.61 3.15
N LYS A 180 -0.74 11.32 3.47
CA LYS A 180 -1.82 11.38 2.50
C LYS A 180 -2.23 12.82 2.18
N GLU A 181 -2.07 13.73 3.13
CA GLU A 181 -2.38 15.14 2.94
C GLU A 181 -1.37 15.78 1.98
N GLU A 182 -0.08 15.56 2.24
CA GLU A 182 1.02 16.01 1.36
C GLU A 182 0.93 15.41 -0.05
N GLU A 183 0.47 14.16 -0.15
CA GLU A 183 0.27 13.50 -1.45
C GLU A 183 -0.86 14.14 -2.28
N ARG A 184 -1.95 14.60 -1.64
CA ARG A 184 -3.02 15.35 -2.33
C ARG A 184 -2.54 16.73 -2.77
N ILE A 185 -1.82 17.44 -1.89
CA ILE A 185 -1.22 18.75 -2.19
C ILE A 185 -0.29 18.65 -3.40
N ALA A 186 0.63 17.68 -3.39
CA ALA A 186 1.59 17.48 -4.48
C ALA A 186 0.93 17.15 -5.83
N LYS A 187 -0.28 16.58 -5.81
CA LYS A 187 -1.06 16.27 -7.02
C LYS A 187 -2.02 17.37 -7.45
N GLY A 188 -2.18 18.43 -6.64
CA GLY A 188 -3.23 19.43 -6.86
C GLY A 188 -4.64 18.85 -6.73
N GLU A 189 -4.82 17.80 -5.93
CA GLU A 189 -6.12 17.18 -5.69
C GLU A 189 -6.77 17.74 -4.42
N GLU A 190 -8.10 17.76 -4.37
CA GLU A 190 -8.85 18.18 -3.19
C GLU A 190 -8.54 17.27 -1.99
N ILE A 191 -8.27 17.89 -0.84
CA ILE A 191 -8.04 17.18 0.41
C ILE A 191 -9.39 16.87 1.05
N GLN A 192 -9.82 15.62 0.93
CA GLN A 192 -11.06 15.17 1.54
C GLN A 192 -10.96 15.11 3.07
N PRO A 193 -12.07 15.26 3.82
CA PRO A 193 -12.05 15.22 5.29
C PRO A 193 -11.40 13.96 5.86
N TYR A 194 -11.57 12.84 5.18
CA TYR A 194 -10.97 11.56 5.56
C TYR A 194 -9.48 11.41 5.21
N ASP A 195 -8.91 12.31 4.39
CA ASP A 195 -7.48 12.32 4.03
C ASP A 195 -6.65 13.22 4.96
N LYS A 196 -7.28 14.19 5.63
CA LYS A 196 -6.61 15.18 6.49
C LYS A 196 -5.91 14.53 7.68
N GLY A 197 -4.63 14.88 7.87
CA GLY A 197 -3.78 14.37 8.95
C GLY A 197 -3.56 12.87 8.90
N ARG A 198 -3.68 12.22 7.73
CA ARG A 198 -3.52 10.77 7.61
C ARG A 198 -2.14 10.36 7.13
N VAL A 199 -1.58 9.36 7.80
CA VAL A 199 -0.46 8.56 7.26
C VAL A 199 -1.03 7.25 6.76
N ARG A 200 -0.82 6.95 5.47
CA ARG A 200 -1.34 5.75 4.82
C ARG A 200 -0.26 4.70 4.63
N TYR A 201 -0.57 3.48 5.02
CA TYR A 201 0.18 2.27 4.68
C TYR A 201 -0.59 1.55 3.58
N GLU A 202 -0.06 1.57 2.37
CA GLU A 202 -0.66 0.96 1.19
C GLU A 202 0.13 -0.28 0.77
N LEU A 203 -0.53 -1.44 0.76
CA LEU A 203 0.05 -2.72 0.39
C LEU A 203 -0.56 -3.22 -0.92
N ARG A 204 0.24 -3.19 -1.96
CA ARG A 204 -0.15 -3.50 -3.34
C ARG A 204 0.25 -4.91 -3.70
N LEU A 205 -0.73 -5.76 -3.98
CA LEU A 205 -0.53 -7.12 -4.49
C LEU A 205 -0.63 -7.09 -6.02
N LYS A 206 0.49 -7.37 -6.69
CA LYS A 206 0.60 -7.34 -8.16
C LYS A 206 0.19 -8.68 -8.77
N ASN A 207 -0.04 -8.69 -10.08
CA ASN A 207 -0.49 -9.87 -10.82
C ASN A 207 0.38 -11.11 -10.59
N SER A 208 1.69 -10.95 -10.46
CA SER A 208 2.62 -12.06 -10.17
C SER A 208 2.37 -12.70 -8.80
N HIS A 209 2.01 -11.91 -7.78
CA HIS A 209 1.58 -12.44 -6.48
C HIS A 209 0.25 -13.18 -6.60
N LEU A 210 -0.74 -12.57 -7.25
CA LEU A 210 -2.07 -13.18 -7.43
C LEU A 210 -1.99 -14.50 -8.21
N ASN A 211 -1.17 -14.56 -9.27
CA ASN A 211 -0.90 -15.80 -10.01
C ASN A 211 -0.24 -16.86 -9.11
N SER A 212 0.71 -16.46 -8.25
CA SER A 212 1.31 -17.39 -7.28
C SER A 212 0.29 -17.93 -6.27
N MET A 213 -0.66 -17.11 -5.82
CA MET A 213 -1.70 -17.54 -4.88
C MET A 213 -2.74 -18.47 -5.53
N LYS A 214 -3.05 -18.27 -6.82
CA LYS A 214 -3.99 -19.11 -7.61
C LYS A 214 -3.52 -20.55 -7.81
N ARG A 215 -2.21 -20.76 -7.85
CA ARG A 215 -1.62 -22.10 -8.03
C ARG A 215 -2.11 -23.08 -6.97
N LYS A 216 -2.46 -24.30 -7.40
CA LYS A 216 -2.86 -25.40 -6.49
C LYS A 216 -1.65 -26.17 -5.94
N ASP A 217 -0.53 -26.18 -6.65
CA ASP A 217 0.66 -26.97 -6.32
C ASP A 217 1.58 -26.26 -5.32
N LYS A 218 1.82 -24.96 -5.50
CA LYS A 218 2.71 -24.14 -4.64
C LYS A 218 2.01 -22.94 -4.01
N GLY A 219 0.77 -22.70 -4.38
CA GLY A 219 -0.03 -21.56 -3.93
C GLY A 219 -1.04 -21.95 -2.86
N LYS A 220 -2.04 -21.09 -2.66
CA LYS A 220 -3.18 -21.32 -1.76
C LYS A 220 -4.43 -21.77 -2.51
N GLY A 221 -4.35 -22.02 -3.81
CA GLY A 221 -5.51 -22.31 -4.66
C GLY A 221 -6.54 -21.17 -4.72
N ARG A 222 -6.18 -19.95 -4.32
CA ARG A 222 -7.13 -18.83 -4.20
C ARG A 222 -7.46 -18.26 -5.59
N PRO A 223 -8.74 -18.26 -6.01
CA PRO A 223 -9.09 -17.73 -7.32
C PRO A 223 -8.85 -16.23 -7.39
N LYS A 224 -8.62 -15.72 -8.60
CA LYS A 224 -8.33 -14.31 -8.85
C LYS A 224 -9.62 -13.52 -9.04
N GLU A 225 -10.51 -13.66 -8.09
CA GLU A 225 -11.81 -13.00 -8.05
C GLU A 225 -11.79 -11.93 -6.96
N LEU A 226 -12.44 -10.79 -7.18
CA LEU A 226 -12.49 -9.67 -6.25
C LEU A 226 -12.95 -10.13 -4.86
N ARG A 227 -14.05 -10.89 -4.80
CA ARG A 227 -14.61 -11.42 -3.54
C ARG A 227 -13.60 -12.18 -2.71
N SER A 228 -12.78 -13.01 -3.35
CA SER A 228 -11.75 -13.81 -2.68
C SER A 228 -10.64 -12.97 -2.01
N TYR A 229 -10.51 -11.71 -2.41
CA TYR A 229 -9.56 -10.75 -1.84
C TYR A 229 -10.21 -9.62 -1.05
N PHE A 230 -11.55 -9.56 -1.00
CA PHE A 230 -12.30 -8.55 -0.26
C PHE A 230 -12.57 -8.93 1.20
N LEU A 231 -11.80 -9.87 1.76
CA LEU A 231 -12.02 -10.41 3.10
C LEU A 231 -11.10 -9.73 4.12
N TYR A 232 -11.65 -9.30 5.25
CA TYR A 232 -10.94 -8.61 6.35
C TYR A 232 -9.81 -9.47 6.91
N HIS A 233 -10.08 -10.75 7.16
CA HIS A 233 -9.06 -11.66 7.68
C HIS A 233 -7.85 -11.78 6.72
N LEU A 234 -8.09 -11.65 5.41
CA LEU A 234 -7.03 -11.72 4.41
C LEU A 234 -6.25 -10.42 4.33
N TRP A 235 -6.93 -9.27 4.41
CA TRP A 235 -6.27 -7.99 4.59
C TRP A 235 -5.36 -8.00 5.82
N LYS A 236 -5.86 -8.48 6.96
CA LYS A 236 -5.10 -8.59 8.21
C LYS A 236 -3.88 -9.50 8.04
N GLU A 237 -4.07 -10.70 7.48
CA GLU A 237 -2.97 -11.64 7.17
C GLU A 237 -1.87 -10.94 6.35
N TYR A 238 -2.24 -10.20 5.30
CA TYR A 238 -1.27 -9.53 4.45
C TYR A 238 -0.58 -8.36 5.13
N MET A 239 -1.30 -7.55 5.89
CA MET A 239 -0.72 -6.43 6.62
C MET A 239 0.27 -6.92 7.70
N GLU A 240 -0.10 -7.93 8.48
CA GLU A 240 0.80 -8.56 9.45
C GLU A 240 2.00 -9.21 8.78
N LYS A 241 1.82 -9.90 7.65
CA LYS A 241 2.93 -10.58 6.96
C LYS A 241 3.91 -9.63 6.28
N HIS A 242 3.43 -8.51 5.73
CA HIS A 242 4.24 -7.66 4.87
C HIS A 242 4.64 -6.32 5.49
N VAL A 243 3.90 -5.83 6.48
CA VAL A 243 4.13 -4.49 7.07
C VAL A 243 4.81 -4.61 8.43
N LEU A 244 4.28 -5.44 9.33
CA LEU A 244 4.81 -5.62 10.69
C LEU A 244 6.33 -5.96 10.73
N PRO A 245 6.90 -6.80 9.84
CA PRO A 245 8.33 -7.09 9.84
C PRO A 245 9.20 -5.92 9.38
N ILE A 246 8.61 -4.88 8.81
CA ILE A 246 9.30 -3.69 8.31
C ILE A 246 9.18 -2.56 9.32
N VAL A 247 8.00 -2.29 9.88
CA VAL A 247 7.78 -1.14 10.77
C VAL A 247 7.78 -1.47 12.26
N HIS A 248 7.69 -2.75 12.62
CA HIS A 248 7.71 -3.23 14.01
C HIS A 248 6.63 -2.60 14.91
N GLN A 249 6.45 -3.19 16.09
CA GLN A 249 5.53 -2.72 17.12
C GLN A 249 6.27 -1.92 18.21
N GLY A 250 5.49 -1.31 19.09
CA GLY A 250 5.98 -0.47 20.19
C GLY A 250 6.06 0.99 19.79
N ASP A 251 5.89 1.86 20.78
CA ASP A 251 5.94 3.31 20.60
C ASP A 251 7.40 3.79 20.50
N TYR A 252 7.61 4.93 19.87
CA TYR A 252 8.93 5.52 19.71
C TYR A 252 9.27 6.37 20.93
N TYR A 253 10.47 6.21 21.47
CA TYR A 253 10.92 6.93 22.65
C TYR A 253 12.30 7.54 22.42
N LYS A 254 12.59 8.66 23.09
CA LYS A 254 13.99 9.02 23.36
C LYS A 254 14.61 7.99 24.29
N ILE A 255 15.94 7.85 24.22
CA ILE A 255 16.67 6.83 24.99
C ILE A 255 16.35 6.89 26.50
N THR A 256 16.19 8.09 27.07
CA THR A 256 15.92 8.29 28.50
C THR A 256 14.58 7.67 28.92
N GLU A 257 13.55 7.77 28.09
CA GLU A 257 12.24 7.19 28.37
C GLU A 257 12.23 5.68 28.11
N ALA A 258 12.90 5.23 27.04
CA ALA A 258 13.07 3.81 26.75
C ALA A 258 13.81 3.08 27.90
N GLU A 259 14.85 3.70 28.45
CA GLU A 259 15.61 3.18 29.60
C GLU A 259 14.70 3.00 30.83
N LYS A 260 13.85 3.98 31.16
CA LYS A 260 12.90 3.85 32.28
C LYS A 260 11.95 2.66 32.09
N ILE A 261 11.42 2.48 30.88
CA ILE A 261 10.52 1.35 30.57
C ILE A 261 11.27 0.02 30.68
N ILE A 262 12.50 -0.04 30.15
CA ILE A 262 13.34 -1.23 30.26
C ILE A 262 13.67 -1.54 31.72
N GLU A 263 14.04 -0.55 32.53
CA GLU A 263 14.39 -0.78 33.95
C GLU A 263 13.21 -1.22 34.81
N ASN A 264 12.00 -0.76 34.49
CA ASN A 264 10.79 -1.18 35.18
C ASN A 264 10.20 -2.51 34.64
N SER A 265 10.81 -3.10 33.60
CA SER A 265 10.34 -4.36 33.03
C SER A 265 10.72 -5.59 33.87
N HIS A 266 10.07 -6.72 33.53
CA HIS A 266 10.30 -8.03 34.15
C HIS A 266 11.64 -8.70 33.79
N PHE A 267 12.44 -8.10 32.90
CA PHE A 267 13.69 -8.69 32.45
C PHE A 267 14.79 -8.69 33.53
N SER A 268 15.75 -9.61 33.41
CA SER A 268 16.93 -9.62 34.27
C SER A 268 17.82 -8.41 34.01
N LYS A 269 18.64 -8.00 34.99
CA LYS A 269 19.59 -6.89 34.86
C LYS A 269 20.49 -7.01 33.63
N LYS A 270 21.00 -8.23 33.36
CA LYS A 270 21.80 -8.51 32.16
C LYS A 270 21.01 -8.23 30.88
N LYS A 271 19.78 -8.75 30.78
CA LYS A 271 18.92 -8.55 29.62
C LYS A 271 18.56 -7.07 29.42
N LYS A 272 18.29 -6.33 30.49
CA LYS A 272 18.04 -4.87 30.44
C LYS A 272 19.22 -4.11 29.83
N ASN A 273 20.44 -4.41 30.29
CA ASN A 273 21.67 -3.86 29.71
C ASN A 273 21.85 -4.24 28.23
N ASP A 274 21.55 -5.47 27.86
CA ASP A 274 21.65 -5.95 26.47
C ASP A 274 20.64 -5.25 25.55
N LEU A 275 19.39 -5.07 25.99
CA LEU A 275 18.36 -4.34 25.24
C LEU A 275 18.73 -2.86 25.05
N ARG A 276 19.25 -2.23 26.10
CA ARG A 276 19.79 -0.86 26.01
C ARG A 276 20.92 -0.77 25.00
N ALA A 277 21.90 -1.67 25.06
CA ALA A 277 23.02 -1.69 24.11
C ALA A 277 22.52 -1.90 22.67
N PHE A 278 21.53 -2.76 22.48
CA PHE A 278 20.90 -3.00 21.18
C PHE A 278 20.23 -1.74 20.61
N LEU A 279 19.45 -1.02 21.42
CA LEU A 279 18.85 0.26 21.01
C LEU A 279 19.91 1.30 20.62
N VAL A 280 21.00 1.41 21.39
CA VAL A 280 22.10 2.32 21.09
C VAL A 280 22.80 1.95 19.77
N GLN A 281 23.00 0.67 19.49
CA GLN A 281 23.55 0.21 18.21
C GLN A 281 22.66 0.61 17.03
N ILE A 282 21.35 0.41 17.14
CA ILE A 282 20.38 0.82 16.10
C ILE A 282 20.37 2.34 15.94
N SER A 283 20.39 3.09 17.05
CA SER A 283 20.40 4.56 17.02
C SER A 283 21.60 5.11 16.25
N LYS A 284 22.79 4.49 16.35
CA LYS A 284 24.01 4.89 15.63
C LYS A 284 23.95 4.60 14.12
N GLY A 285 23.07 3.71 13.68
CA GLY A 285 22.91 3.35 12.28
C GLY A 285 21.45 3.14 11.91
N SER A 286 21.09 1.90 11.58
CA SER A 286 19.74 1.46 11.24
C SER A 286 19.38 0.21 12.02
N ILE A 287 18.14 -0.25 11.88
CA ILE A 287 17.67 -1.51 12.47
C ILE A 287 18.48 -2.72 11.98
N ASP A 288 19.16 -2.61 10.84
CA ASP A 288 20.02 -3.67 10.29
C ASP A 288 21.42 -3.68 10.90
N THR A 289 21.85 -2.60 11.56
CA THR A 289 23.23 -2.47 12.10
C THR A 289 23.62 -3.62 13.02
N PRO A 290 22.80 -4.05 14.00
CA PRO A 290 23.16 -5.16 14.88
C PRO A 290 23.37 -6.49 14.14
N LYS A 291 22.74 -6.70 12.97
CA LYS A 291 22.83 -7.97 12.21
C LYS A 291 24.26 -8.32 11.78
N LYS A 292 25.17 -7.34 11.73
CA LYS A 292 26.58 -7.56 11.40
C LYS A 292 27.36 -8.30 12.49
N HIS A 293 26.90 -8.21 13.74
CA HIS A 293 27.63 -8.71 14.92
C HIS A 293 26.76 -9.56 15.85
N MET A 294 25.50 -9.80 15.49
CA MET A 294 24.52 -10.51 16.30
C MET A 294 23.91 -11.67 15.52
N SER A 295 23.75 -12.82 16.16
CA SER A 295 23.11 -13.97 15.54
C SER A 295 21.62 -13.69 15.24
N PRO A 296 21.05 -14.23 14.14
CA PRO A 296 19.66 -14.00 13.78
C PRO A 296 18.64 -14.36 14.87
N PRO A 297 18.78 -15.46 15.65
CA PRO A 297 17.88 -15.75 16.76
C PRO A 297 17.90 -14.68 17.85
N THR A 298 19.09 -14.22 18.24
CA THR A 298 19.25 -13.17 19.27
C THR A 298 18.65 -11.86 18.82
N TYR A 299 18.90 -11.45 17.58
CA TYR A 299 18.31 -10.26 16.98
C TYR A 299 16.78 -10.29 17.03
N ARG A 300 16.17 -11.41 16.59
CA ARG A 300 14.71 -11.59 16.64
C ARG A 300 14.19 -11.55 18.07
N LYS A 301 14.88 -12.20 19.01
CA LYS A 301 14.49 -12.22 20.42
C LYS A 301 14.51 -10.82 21.02
N TYR A 302 15.50 -9.98 20.71
CA TYR A 302 15.57 -8.62 21.25
C TYR A 302 14.48 -7.72 20.67
N LEU A 303 14.13 -7.86 19.38
CA LEU A 303 12.97 -7.17 18.82
C LEU A 303 11.66 -7.59 19.50
N GLN A 304 11.48 -8.89 19.78
CA GLN A 304 10.31 -9.40 20.50
C GLN A 304 10.26 -8.90 21.94
N ASP A 305 11.40 -8.90 22.63
CA ASP A 305 11.52 -8.45 24.02
C ASP A 305 11.22 -6.94 24.14
N LEU A 306 11.63 -6.13 23.17
CA LEU A 306 11.26 -4.70 23.11
C LEU A 306 9.76 -4.51 22.82
N ALA A 307 9.23 -5.26 21.85
CA ALA A 307 7.81 -5.20 21.51
C ALA A 307 6.91 -5.60 22.69
N SER A 308 7.30 -6.60 23.50
CA SER A 308 6.52 -7.06 24.65
C SER A 308 6.43 -6.03 25.78
N ILE A 309 7.35 -5.07 25.84
CA ILE A 309 7.32 -3.93 26.77
C ILE A 309 6.86 -2.63 26.09
N GLY A 310 6.34 -2.71 24.86
CA GLY A 310 5.77 -1.57 24.13
C GLY A 310 6.79 -0.57 23.59
N VAL A 311 8.06 -0.95 23.42
CA VAL A 311 9.14 -0.08 22.94
C VAL A 311 9.50 -0.41 21.49
N SER A 312 9.51 0.59 20.62
CA SER A 312 10.03 0.47 19.26
C SER A 312 11.56 0.31 19.29
N PRO A 313 12.15 -0.55 18.43
CA PRO A 313 13.60 -0.66 18.31
C PRO A 313 14.28 0.61 17.76
N ILE A 314 13.50 1.55 17.21
CA ILE A 314 14.01 2.81 16.68
C ILE A 314 13.73 3.93 17.67
N LEU A 315 14.78 4.62 18.09
CA LEU A 315 14.68 5.72 19.05
C LEU A 315 14.52 7.08 18.37
N ILE A 316 13.81 7.97 19.05
CA ILE A 316 13.79 9.39 18.75
C ILE A 316 15.18 9.98 19.05
N PRO A 317 15.78 10.78 18.15
CA PRO A 317 17.09 11.38 18.38
C PRO A 317 17.14 12.21 19.65
N LYS A 318 18.08 11.89 20.55
CA LYS A 318 18.21 12.59 21.84
C LYS A 318 18.55 14.08 21.71
N ASN A 319 19.19 14.47 20.61
CA ASN A 319 19.67 15.82 20.35
C ASN A 319 18.63 16.73 19.67
N ARG A 320 17.45 16.20 19.33
CA ARG A 320 16.35 16.97 18.74
C ARG A 320 15.41 17.42 19.86
N THR A 321 15.43 18.72 20.16
CA THR A 321 14.56 19.35 21.15
C THR A 321 13.19 19.71 20.59
N ASP A 322 13.09 19.85 19.27
CA ASP A 322 11.87 20.09 18.51
C ASP A 322 10.96 18.84 18.42
N PHE A 323 11.50 17.66 18.73
CA PHE A 323 10.76 16.41 18.76
C PHE A 323 10.33 16.00 20.17
N PRO A 324 9.13 15.39 20.32
CA PRO A 324 8.64 14.93 21.61
C PRO A 324 9.53 13.81 22.18
N ASN A 325 9.38 13.55 23.47
CA ASN A 325 10.10 12.45 24.14
C ASN A 325 9.51 11.08 23.82
N CYS A 326 8.24 11.04 23.41
CA CYS A 326 7.52 9.85 22.96
C CYS A 326 6.65 10.21 21.75
N LEU A 327 6.59 9.31 20.76
CA LEU A 327 5.64 9.33 19.67
C LEU A 327 4.96 7.97 19.62
N LYS A 328 3.63 7.95 19.70
CA LYS A 328 2.86 6.70 19.54
C LYS A 328 3.11 6.13 18.15
N ASN A 329 3.44 4.85 18.07
CA ASN A 329 3.57 4.20 16.78
C ASN A 329 2.18 4.05 16.18
N PRO A 330 1.92 4.67 15.01
CA PRO A 330 0.60 4.63 14.42
C PRO A 330 0.23 3.20 14.01
N PHE A 331 1.20 2.36 13.65
CA PHE A 331 0.94 1.01 13.17
C PHE A 331 0.37 0.08 14.26
N LYS A 332 -0.96 -0.13 14.22
CA LYS A 332 -1.72 -1.08 15.05
C LYS A 332 -2.73 -1.83 14.18
N ILE A 333 -2.79 -3.17 14.32
CA ILE A 333 -3.65 -4.11 13.56
C ILE A 333 -4.30 -5.10 14.53
#